data_AF-A0A2P8B5G8-F1
#
_entry.id   AF-A0A2P8B5G8-F1
#
_cell.length_a   1.000
_cell.length_b   1.000
_cell.length_c   1.000
_cell.angle_alpha   90.00
_cell.angle_beta   90.00
_cell.angle_gamma   90.00
#
_symmetry.space_group_name_H-M   'P 1'
#
loop_
_entity.id
_entity.type
_entity.pdbx_description
1 polymer ?
#
loop_
_entity_poly.entity_id
_entity_poly.type
_entity_poly.pdbx_seq_one_letter_code
_entity_poly.pdbx_strand_id
1 'polypeptide(L)'
;MVSYHESRRLATGRPPWRLSIADLTGPGPFSRLPGITRTFVPIDSPVELRVDGETHRIAAATPFSFAGDSETTLVRLAAPCRAVNLMVKADDPDPAELLPCRFPGLEFPTAAVVIALTGGRGISRFDVWRPSAALDGLGVRQWLAVR
;
A
#
# COMPACT_ATOMS: atom_id res chain seq x y z
N MET A 1 -10.30 1.55 -1.89
CA MET A 1 -9.19 2.49 -2.23
C MET A 1 -9.49 3.84 -1.57
N VAL A 2 -8.48 4.69 -1.34
CA VAL A 2 -8.64 5.99 -0.68
C VAL A 2 -8.03 7.08 -1.56
N SER A 3 -8.82 8.10 -1.90
CA SER A 3 -8.36 9.28 -2.63
C SER A 3 -7.69 10.32 -1.71
N TYR A 4 -6.98 11.28 -2.32
CA TYR A 4 -6.42 12.45 -1.59
C TYR A 4 -7.48 13.28 -0.87
N HIS A 5 -8.72 13.30 -1.34
CA HIS A 5 -9.80 14.02 -0.67
C HIS A 5 -10.34 13.24 0.53
N GLU A 6 -10.50 11.93 0.39
CA GLU A 6 -10.96 11.06 1.47
C GLU A 6 -9.96 11.01 2.63
N SER A 7 -8.66 10.96 2.34
CA SER A 7 -7.61 10.91 3.38
C SER A 7 -7.62 12.12 4.32
N ARG A 8 -8.01 13.31 3.85
CA ARG A 8 -8.17 14.51 4.70
C ARG A 8 -9.19 14.32 5.82
N ARG A 9 -10.22 13.50 5.57
CA ARG A 9 -11.27 13.18 6.56
C ARG A 9 -10.89 12.02 7.47
N LEU A 10 -9.92 11.20 7.04
CA LEU A 10 -9.41 10.07 7.79
C LEU A 10 -8.33 10.50 8.78
N ALA A 11 -7.49 11.46 8.40
CA ALA A 11 -6.41 12.02 9.20
C ALA A 11 -6.47 13.56 9.17
N THR A 12 -7.39 14.15 9.95
CA THR A 12 -7.57 15.60 10.00
C THR A 12 -6.32 16.29 10.55
N GLY A 13 -5.90 17.37 9.90
CA GLY A 13 -4.69 18.12 10.28
C GLY A 13 -3.39 17.54 9.70
N ARG A 14 -3.43 16.40 9.00
CA ARG A 14 -2.29 15.84 8.28
C ARG A 14 -2.38 16.09 6.77
N PRO A 15 -1.24 16.06 6.05
CA PRO A 15 -1.26 16.18 4.60
C PRO A 15 -2.02 15.01 3.94
N PRO A 16 -2.67 15.27 2.78
CA PRO A 16 -3.45 14.25 2.10
C PRO A 16 -2.54 13.20 1.44
N TRP A 17 -2.95 11.94 1.57
CA TRP A 17 -2.33 10.78 0.91
C TRP A 17 -3.34 10.04 0.04
N ARG A 18 -2.86 9.17 -0.86
CA ARG A 18 -3.70 8.31 -1.70
C ARG A 18 -3.28 6.87 -1.58
N LEU A 19 -4.26 5.98 -1.52
CA LEU A 19 -4.09 4.55 -1.51
C LEU A 19 -4.83 3.91 -2.69
N SER A 20 -4.10 3.16 -3.51
CA SER A 20 -4.66 2.46 -4.66
C SER A 20 -4.19 1.01 -4.76
N ILE A 21 -4.93 0.21 -5.50
CA ILE A 21 -4.54 -1.14 -5.90
C ILE A 21 -4.32 -1.14 -7.41
N ALA A 22 -3.28 -1.85 -7.84
CA ALA A 22 -2.97 -2.03 -9.25
C ALA A 22 -2.90 -3.52 -9.55
N ASP A 23 -3.47 -3.93 -10.68
CA ASP A 23 -3.24 -5.23 -11.28
C ASP A 23 -1.93 -5.20 -12.08
N LEU A 24 -1.07 -6.17 -11.81
CA LEU A 24 0.22 -6.37 -12.49
C LEU A 24 0.08 -7.61 -13.35
N THR A 25 -0.08 -7.43 -14.66
CA THR A 25 -0.31 -8.52 -15.61
C THR A 25 0.92 -8.88 -16.44
N GLY A 26 1.94 -8.03 -16.44
CA GLY A 26 3.14 -8.18 -17.25
C GLY A 26 4.18 -7.10 -16.94
N PRO A 27 5.42 -7.23 -17.45
CA PRO A 27 6.41 -6.17 -17.40
C PRO A 27 5.91 -4.88 -18.07
N GLY A 28 6.32 -3.72 -17.55
CA GLY A 28 5.90 -2.44 -18.10
C GLY A 28 6.26 -1.23 -17.24
N PRO A 29 6.21 -0.02 -17.82
CA PRO A 29 6.55 1.20 -17.12
C PRO A 29 5.47 1.56 -16.10
N PHE A 30 5.90 2.17 -14.98
CA PHE A 30 5.01 2.86 -14.07
C PHE A 30 4.88 4.33 -14.51
N SER A 31 3.73 4.94 -14.22
CA SER A 31 3.56 6.39 -14.42
C SER A 31 4.47 7.18 -13.49
N ARG A 32 5.09 8.24 -14.02
CA ARG A 32 5.81 9.24 -13.23
C ARG A 32 4.81 10.15 -12.52
N LEU A 33 5.06 10.39 -11.23
CA LEU A 33 4.27 11.21 -10.33
C LEU A 33 5.21 12.20 -9.60
N PRO A 34 5.58 13.32 -10.23
CA PRO A 34 6.48 14.30 -9.61
C PRO A 34 5.97 14.85 -8.28
N GLY A 35 6.89 15.05 -7.33
CA GLY A 35 6.57 15.57 -6.00
C GLY A 35 5.86 14.59 -5.07
N ILE A 36 5.83 13.30 -5.42
CA ILE A 36 5.19 12.23 -4.64
C ILE A 36 6.25 11.21 -4.22
N THR A 37 6.19 10.73 -2.99
CA THR A 37 6.87 9.50 -2.56
C THR A 37 5.88 8.34 -2.66
N ARG A 38 6.31 7.23 -3.27
CA ARG A 38 5.49 6.04 -3.45
C ARG A 38 6.00 4.91 -2.58
N THR A 39 5.09 4.30 -1.81
CA THR A 39 5.33 3.02 -1.15
C THR A 39 4.51 1.96 -1.85
N PHE A 40 5.19 0.99 -2.45
CA PHE A 40 4.62 -0.11 -3.23
C PHE A 40 4.76 -1.42 -2.45
N VAL A 41 3.67 -2.19 -2.37
CA VAL A 41 3.64 -3.51 -1.72
C VAL A 41 3.04 -4.54 -2.68
N PRO A 42 3.84 -5.44 -3.28
CA PRO A 42 3.30 -6.55 -4.06
C PRO A 42 2.67 -7.57 -3.10
N ILE A 43 1.49 -8.13 -3.39
CA ILE A 43 0.75 -8.90 -2.38
C ILE A 43 0.90 -10.42 -2.54
N ASP A 44 0.74 -10.96 -3.75
CA ASP A 44 0.67 -12.41 -3.98
C ASP A 44 1.99 -13.04 -4.43
N SER A 45 2.88 -12.24 -5.02
CA SER A 45 4.07 -12.74 -5.69
C SER A 45 5.20 -11.72 -5.59
N PRO A 46 6.46 -12.15 -5.45
CA PRO A 46 7.59 -11.24 -5.55
C PRO A 46 7.68 -10.63 -6.96
N VAL A 47 8.20 -9.41 -7.02
CA VAL A 47 8.42 -8.70 -8.29
C VAL A 47 9.83 -8.13 -8.34
N GLU A 48 10.28 -7.77 -9.54
CA GLU A 48 11.48 -6.97 -9.73
C GLU A 48 11.09 -5.63 -10.36
N LEU A 49 11.46 -4.54 -9.68
CA LEU A 49 11.33 -3.19 -10.22
C LEU A 49 12.72 -2.67 -10.58
N ARG A 50 12.82 -1.98 -11.71
CA ARG A 50 13.97 -1.16 -12.03
C ARG A 50 13.61 0.30 -11.77
N VAL A 51 14.34 0.97 -10.89
CA VAL A 51 14.14 2.36 -10.47
C VAL A 51 15.42 3.11 -10.78
N ASP A 52 15.35 4.09 -11.67
CA ASP A 52 16.50 4.93 -12.08
C ASP A 52 17.75 4.11 -12.47
N GLY A 53 17.52 2.97 -13.12
CA GLY A 53 18.56 2.05 -13.58
C GLY A 53 18.95 0.94 -12.59
N GLU A 54 18.62 1.07 -11.30
CA GLU A 54 18.88 0.05 -10.29
C GLU A 54 17.75 -0.98 -10.23
N THR A 55 18.10 -2.28 -10.16
CA THR A 55 17.10 -3.36 -10.07
C THR A 55 16.92 -3.84 -8.65
N HIS A 56 15.69 -3.78 -8.16
CA HIS A 56 15.29 -4.18 -6.83
C HIS A 56 14.35 -5.39 -6.90
N ARG A 57 14.68 -6.45 -6.16
CA ARG A 57 13.80 -7.60 -5.97
C ARG A 57 12.99 -7.42 -4.69
N ILE A 58 11.67 -7.36 -4.82
CA ILE A 58 10.75 -7.05 -3.74
C ILE A 58 9.94 -8.31 -3.43
N ALA A 59 10.03 -8.78 -2.19
CA ALA A 59 9.26 -9.93 -1.72
C ALA A 59 7.77 -9.58 -1.59
N ALA A 60 6.90 -10.59 -1.68
CA ALA A 60 5.47 -10.42 -1.41
C ALA A 60 5.24 -9.88 0.01
N ALA A 61 4.21 -9.05 0.16
CA ALA A 61 3.81 -8.32 1.35
C ALA A 61 4.91 -7.42 1.97
N THR A 62 5.95 -7.07 1.21
CA THR A 62 7.05 -6.22 1.68
C THR A 62 6.94 -4.82 1.08
N PRO A 63 6.88 -3.76 1.90
CA PRO A 63 6.92 -2.38 1.40
C PRO A 63 8.26 -2.04 0.75
N PHE A 64 8.18 -1.30 -0.35
CA PHE A 64 9.33 -0.73 -1.04
C PHE A 64 9.00 0.71 -1.42
N SER A 65 9.86 1.65 -1.02
CA SER A 65 9.65 3.08 -1.24
C SER A 65 10.61 3.64 -2.28
N PHE A 66 10.10 4.50 -3.16
CA PHE A 66 10.86 5.17 -4.21
C PHE A 66 10.21 6.51 -4.55
N ALA A 67 10.99 7.40 -5.18
CA ALA A 67 10.47 8.69 -5.63
C ALA A 67 9.51 8.51 -6.81
N GLY A 68 8.42 9.29 -6.82
CA GLY A 68 7.37 9.16 -7.81
C GLY A 68 7.80 9.61 -9.21
N ASP A 69 8.77 10.52 -9.31
CA ASP A 69 9.37 10.99 -10.56
C ASP A 69 10.44 10.06 -11.15
N SER A 70 10.93 9.09 -10.36
CA SER A 70 11.87 8.07 -10.82
C SER A 70 11.36 7.32 -12.04
N GLU A 71 12.28 7.00 -12.97
CA GLU A 71 12.00 6.08 -14.05
C GLU A 71 11.84 4.66 -13.50
N THR A 72 10.59 4.25 -13.30
CA THR A 72 10.26 2.97 -12.68
C THR A 72 9.63 2.03 -13.71
N THR A 73 10.17 0.82 -13.81
CA THR A 73 9.63 -0.25 -14.67
C THR A 73 9.48 -1.53 -13.87
N LEU A 74 8.31 -2.17 -13.94
CA LEU A 74 8.16 -3.56 -13.54
C LEU A 74 8.89 -4.43 -14.57
N VAL A 75 10.00 -5.04 -14.15
CA VAL A 75 10.88 -5.80 -15.04
C VAL A 75 10.44 -7.26 -15.10
N ARG A 76 10.04 -7.82 -13.95
CA ARG A 76 9.71 -9.23 -13.83
C ARG A 76 8.68 -9.48 -12.73
N LEU A 77 7.80 -10.45 -12.99
CA LEU A 77 6.87 -11.03 -12.03
C LEU A 77 6.68 -12.51 -12.40
N ALA A 78 6.59 -13.39 -11.40
CA ALA A 78 6.45 -14.82 -11.64
C ALA A 78 5.03 -15.22 -12.09
N ALA A 79 4.02 -14.44 -11.68
CA ALA A 79 2.63 -14.60 -12.03
C ALA A 79 1.91 -13.25 -11.92
N PRO A 80 0.80 -13.03 -12.66
CA PRO A 80 -0.03 -11.87 -12.45
C PRO A 80 -0.43 -11.72 -10.98
N CYS A 81 -0.27 -10.53 -10.42
CA CYS A 81 -0.56 -10.27 -9.02
C CYS A 81 -1.08 -8.85 -8.84
N ARG A 82 -1.47 -8.51 -7.62
CA ARG A 82 -1.86 -7.15 -7.24
C ARG A 82 -0.81 -6.51 -6.37
N ALA A 83 -0.76 -5.19 -6.43
CA ALA A 83 0.04 -4.38 -5.52
C ALA A 83 -0.79 -3.25 -4.92
N VAL A 84 -0.51 -2.96 -3.65
CA VAL A 84 -1.01 -1.76 -2.97
C VAL A 84 0.02 -0.66 -3.15
N ASN A 85 -0.45 0.55 -3.48
CA ASN A 85 0.36 1.75 -3.57
C ASN A 85 -0.15 2.78 -2.55
N LEU A 86 0.74 3.24 -1.67
CA LEU A 86 0.55 4.47 -0.90
C LEU A 86 1.33 5.59 -1.58
N MET A 87 0.70 6.75 -1.74
CA MET A 87 1.27 7.94 -2.37
C MET A 87 1.11 9.10 -1.40
N VAL A 88 2.24 9.68 -1.01
CA VAL A 88 2.33 10.84 -0.10
C VAL A 88 3.10 11.95 -0.77
N LYS A 89 2.95 13.20 -0.31
CA LYS A 89 3.78 14.29 -0.84
C LYS A 89 5.23 14.10 -0.42
N ALA A 90 6.16 14.44 -1.31
CA ALA A 90 7.60 14.27 -1.04
C ALA A 90 8.13 15.25 0.03
N ASP A 91 7.47 16.39 0.21
CA ASP A 91 7.82 17.44 1.18
C ASP A 91 7.05 17.31 2.51
N ASP A 92 6.33 16.21 2.72
CA ASP A 92 5.60 15.95 3.95
C ASP A 92 6.56 15.65 5.11
N PRO A 93 6.57 16.46 6.20
CA PRO A 93 7.45 16.22 7.34
C PRO A 93 6.98 15.06 8.25
N ASP A 94 5.74 14.60 8.12
CA ASP A 94 5.15 13.46 8.86
C ASP A 94 4.31 12.60 7.88
N PRO A 95 4.96 11.96 6.89
CA PRO A 95 4.24 11.26 5.83
C PRO A 95 3.48 10.06 6.37
N ALA A 96 2.32 9.79 5.79
CA ALA A 96 1.61 8.55 6.07
C ALA A 96 2.46 7.33 5.70
N GLU A 97 2.39 6.28 6.52
CA GLU A 97 3.21 5.08 6.36
C GLU A 97 2.34 3.85 6.11
N LEU A 98 2.77 2.97 5.19
CA LEU A 98 2.10 1.71 4.89
C LEU A 98 2.81 0.53 5.59
N LEU A 99 2.19 -0.01 6.62
CA LEU A 99 2.78 -1.01 7.51
C LEU A 99 2.10 -2.38 7.33
N PRO A 100 2.84 -3.45 7.01
CA PRO A 100 2.28 -4.79 7.00
C PRO A 100 1.99 -5.28 8.42
N CYS A 101 0.86 -5.99 8.59
CA CYS A 101 0.45 -6.50 9.89
C CYS A 101 -0.25 -7.85 9.82
N ARG A 102 -0.09 -8.63 10.90
CA ARG A 102 -0.73 -9.93 11.12
C ARG A 102 -1.57 -9.88 12.39
N PHE A 103 -2.80 -10.38 12.29
CA PHE A 103 -3.73 -10.46 13.42
C PHE A 103 -3.62 -11.83 14.10
N PRO A 104 -3.67 -11.95 15.46
CA PRO A 104 -4.14 -10.97 16.44
C PRO A 104 -3.07 -10.05 17.06
N GLY A 105 -1.87 -9.97 16.49
CA GLY A 105 -0.70 -9.38 17.16
C GLY A 105 -0.34 -7.93 16.83
N LEU A 106 -1.24 -7.09 16.32
CA LEU A 106 -0.99 -5.64 16.20
C LEU A 106 -2.29 -4.84 16.35
N GLU A 107 -2.31 -4.00 17.38
CA GLU A 107 -3.22 -2.86 17.49
C GLU A 107 -2.54 -1.65 16.84
N PHE A 108 -3.24 -1.00 15.90
CA PHE A 108 -2.84 0.32 15.42
C PHE A 108 -3.86 1.35 15.89
N PRO A 109 -3.83 1.75 17.18
CA PRO A 109 -4.74 2.78 17.68
C PRO A 109 -4.54 4.11 16.93
N THR A 110 -3.41 4.28 16.23
CA THR A 110 -3.06 5.48 15.47
C THR A 110 -3.24 5.33 13.95
N ALA A 111 -3.66 4.16 13.45
CA ALA A 111 -3.89 4.02 12.01
C ALA A 111 -5.12 4.82 11.56
N ALA A 112 -4.99 5.47 10.41
CA ALA A 112 -6.12 6.12 9.75
C ALA A 112 -7.04 5.08 9.10
N VAL A 113 -6.47 4.05 8.48
CA VAL A 113 -7.20 2.92 7.84
C VAL A 113 -6.40 1.63 7.91
N VAL A 114 -7.11 0.50 7.79
CA VAL A 114 -6.54 -0.83 7.49
C VAL A 114 -7.14 -1.42 6.22
N ILE A 115 -6.39 -2.27 5.52
CA ILE A 115 -6.76 -2.92 4.26
C ILE A 115 -6.67 -4.43 4.42
N ALA A 116 -7.76 -5.15 4.17
CA ALA A 116 -7.74 -6.61 4.21
C ALA A 116 -6.95 -7.17 3.02
N LEU A 117 -5.91 -7.99 3.27
CA LEU A 117 -5.14 -8.62 2.20
C LEU A 117 -5.56 -10.06 1.90
N THR A 118 -6.44 -10.63 2.72
CA THR A 118 -7.13 -11.90 2.44
C THR A 118 -8.63 -11.72 2.62
N GLY A 119 -9.42 -12.62 2.02
CA GLY A 119 -10.83 -12.71 2.33
C GLY A 119 -11.07 -13.18 3.78
N GLY A 120 -12.22 -12.85 4.32
CA GLY A 120 -12.68 -13.22 5.65
C GLY A 120 -14.20 -13.34 5.69
N ARG A 121 -14.76 -13.54 6.88
CA ARG A 121 -16.22 -13.58 7.08
C ARG A 121 -16.81 -12.21 6.78
N GLY A 122 -17.59 -12.12 5.70
CA GLY A 122 -18.21 -10.85 5.28
C GLY A 122 -17.24 -9.80 4.75
N ILE A 123 -15.96 -10.15 4.57
CA ILE A 123 -14.90 -9.26 4.12
C ILE A 123 -14.30 -9.77 2.82
N SER A 124 -14.35 -8.93 1.80
CA SER A 124 -13.62 -9.17 0.57
C SER A 124 -12.16 -8.76 0.70
N ARG A 125 -11.32 -9.39 -0.10
CA ARG A 125 -9.93 -8.99 -0.22
C ARG A 125 -9.87 -7.56 -0.78
N PHE A 126 -9.08 -6.70 -0.14
CA PHE A 126 -8.88 -5.27 -0.40
C PHE A 126 -9.94 -4.30 0.15
N ASP A 127 -10.84 -4.77 1.01
CA ASP A 127 -11.73 -3.87 1.73
C ASP A 127 -10.93 -2.95 2.67
N VAL A 128 -11.35 -1.68 2.73
CA VAL A 128 -10.71 -0.64 3.54
C VAL A 128 -11.61 -0.32 4.74
N TRP A 129 -11.02 -0.31 5.93
CA TRP A 129 -11.72 -0.12 7.20
C TRP A 129 -11.05 0.99 8.01
N ARG A 130 -11.85 1.70 8.82
CA ARG A 130 -11.30 2.56 9.88
C ARG A 130 -10.99 1.66 11.08
N PRO A 131 -9.83 1.80 11.72
CA PRO A 131 -9.55 1.04 12.94
C PRO A 131 -10.61 1.36 13.98
N SER A 132 -11.31 0.33 14.41
CA SER A 132 -12.18 0.35 15.59
C SER A 132 -11.76 -0.80 16.48
N ALA A 133 -12.25 -0.84 17.72
CA ALA A 133 -11.97 -1.94 18.65
C ALA A 133 -12.42 -3.31 18.12
N ALA A 134 -13.23 -3.39 17.05
CA ALA A 134 -13.80 -4.63 16.53
C ALA A 134 -13.31 -4.96 15.10
N LEU A 135 -12.00 -5.15 14.90
CA LEU A 135 -11.49 -5.97 13.79
C LEU A 135 -11.56 -7.48 14.11
N ASP A 136 -11.87 -7.81 15.37
CA ASP A 136 -12.08 -9.17 15.85
C ASP A 136 -13.25 -9.86 15.13
N GLY A 137 -13.10 -11.17 14.88
CA GLY A 137 -14.17 -11.99 14.30
C GLY A 137 -14.32 -11.92 12.77
N LEU A 138 -13.62 -10.99 12.09
CA LEU A 138 -13.64 -10.88 10.63
C LEU A 138 -12.93 -12.04 9.93
N GLY A 139 -12.11 -12.82 10.64
CA GLY A 139 -11.41 -13.98 10.09
C GLY A 139 -10.33 -13.65 9.04
N VAL A 140 -10.00 -12.36 8.87
CA VAL A 140 -8.90 -11.89 8.02
C VAL A 140 -7.58 -12.06 8.76
N ARG A 141 -6.59 -12.67 8.11
CA ARG A 141 -5.30 -13.02 8.74
C ARG A 141 -4.15 -12.08 8.37
N GLN A 142 -4.32 -11.29 7.31
CA GLN A 142 -3.30 -10.39 6.81
C GLN A 142 -3.89 -9.03 6.47
N TRP A 143 -3.24 -7.98 6.95
CA TRP A 143 -3.66 -6.60 6.81
C TRP A 143 -2.49 -5.72 6.38
N LEU A 144 -2.81 -4.55 5.82
CA LEU A 144 -1.93 -3.38 5.82
C LEU A 144 -2.59 -2.28 6.63
N ALA A 145 -1.80 -1.50 7.37
CA ALA A 145 -2.26 -0.31 8.06
C ALA A 145 -1.64 0.94 7.42
N VAL A 146 -2.43 2.00 7.28
CA VAL A 146 -1.93 3.33 6.97
C VAL A 146 -1.93 4.13 8.28
N ARG A 147 -0.74 4.52 8.74
CA ARG A 147 -0.55 5.36 9.93
C ARG A 147 -0.40 6.83 9.55
#